data_AF-A0A2V9XI46-F1
#
_entry.id   AF-A0A2V9XI46-F1
#
_cell.length_a   1.000
_cell.length_b   1.000
_cell.length_c   1.000
_cell.angle_alpha   90.00
_cell.angle_beta   90.00
_cell.angle_gamma   90.00
#
_symmetry.space_group_name_H-M   'P 1'
#
loop_
_entity.id
_entity.type
_entity.pdbx_description
1 polymer ?
#
loop_
_entity_poly.entity_id
_entity_poly.type
_entity_poly.pdbx_seq_one_letter_code
_entity_poly.pdbx_strand_id
1 'polypeptide(L)'
;MLSKCANPACSASFRYLHNGKLFRVERPAERAARSNLDFDDQRTVKKPASRIEFFWLCDECSAVMTLAFDDGAVKTVPRAKAHTAAS
;
A
#
# COMPACT_ATOMS: atom_id res chain seq x y z
N MET A 1 7.55 3.59 -7.50
CA MET A 1 8.69 2.66 -7.43
C MET A 1 9.00 2.39 -5.98
N LEU A 2 9.07 1.12 -5.57
CA LEU A 2 9.46 0.73 -4.21
C LEU A 2 10.99 0.85 -4.10
N SER A 3 11.49 1.84 -3.36
CA SER A 3 12.94 2.08 -3.25
C SER A 3 13.48 1.87 -1.84
N LYS A 4 12.66 2.09 -0.81
CA LYS A 4 13.07 2.03 0.59
C LYS A 4 12.01 1.42 1.49
N CYS A 5 12.43 1.04 2.69
CA CYS A 5 11.55 0.61 3.76
C CYS A 5 10.50 1.69 4.06
N ALA A 6 9.25 1.28 4.26
CA ALA A 6 8.14 2.15 4.60
C ALA A 6 8.21 2.67 6.04
N ASN A 7 9.07 2.09 6.89
CA ASN A 7 9.41 2.66 8.18
C ASN A 7 10.31 3.89 7.99
N PRO A 8 9.87 5.12 8.34
CA PRO A 8 10.66 6.34 8.14
C PRO A 8 12.00 6.35 8.89
N ALA A 9 12.11 5.58 9.99
CA ALA A 9 13.33 5.46 10.77
C ALA A 9 14.33 4.42 10.20
N CYS A 10 13.96 3.71 9.13
CA CYS A 10 14.77 2.68 8.51
C CYS A 10 15.32 3.15 7.15
N SER A 11 16.62 2.98 6.93
CA SER A 11 17.30 3.33 5.68
C SER A 11 17.45 2.17 4.70
N ALA A 12 16.89 1.00 5.01
CA ALA A 12 16.99 -0.18 4.16
C ALA A 12 16.41 0.08 2.76
N SER A 13 17.16 -0.30 1.72
CA SER A 13 16.74 -0.20 0.32
C SER A 13 16.09 -1.48 -0.15
N PHE A 14 15.05 -1.36 -0.98
CA PHE A 14 14.41 -2.51 -1.60
C PHE A 14 15.26 -3.04 -2.76
N ARG A 15 16.01 -4.11 -2.52
CA ARG A 15 16.90 -4.73 -3.51
C ARG A 15 16.40 -6.07 -4.03
N TYR A 16 15.86 -6.90 -3.13
CA TYR A 16 15.42 -8.26 -3.45
C TYR A 16 14.01 -8.52 -2.90
N LEU A 17 13.20 -9.20 -3.70
CA LEU A 17 11.81 -9.54 -3.37
C LEU A 17 11.67 -10.48 -2.16
N HIS A 18 12.68 -11.30 -1.88
CA HIS A 18 12.65 -12.26 -0.77
C HIS A 18 13.05 -11.64 0.58
N ASN A 19 13.55 -10.40 0.59
CA ASN A 19 13.85 -9.68 1.83
C ASN A 19 12.66 -8.83 2.20
N GLY A 20 12.08 -9.08 3.37
CA GLY A 20 10.99 -8.32 3.93
C GLY A 20 9.62 -8.72 3.43
N LYS A 21 8.66 -7.80 3.55
CA LYS A 21 7.25 -8.04 3.26
C LYS A 21 6.66 -6.92 2.43
N LEU A 22 5.97 -7.30 1.35
CA LEU A 22 5.19 -6.41 0.51
C LEU A 22 3.75 -6.30 1.01
N PHE A 23 3.26 -5.09 1.05
CA PHE A 23 1.89 -4.74 1.40
C PHE A 23 1.24 -4.10 0.18
N ARG A 24 0.08 -4.61 -0.20
CA ARG A 24 -0.74 -4.08 -1.28
C ARG A 24 -1.89 -3.28 -0.67
N VAL A 25 -1.97 -2.01 -1.01
CA VAL A 25 -3.02 -1.09 -0.54
C VAL A 25 -3.86 -0.68 -1.75
N GLU A 26 -5.15 -0.96 -1.68
CA GLU A 26 -6.12 -0.47 -2.66
C GLU A 26 -6.70 0.85 -2.16
N ARG A 27 -6.49 1.92 -2.93
CA ARG A 27 -7.16 3.20 -2.69
C ARG A 27 -8.35 3.33 -3.63
N PRO A 28 -9.53 3.73 -3.14
CA PRO A 28 -10.59 4.20 -4.03
C PRO A 28 -9.98 5.27 -4.95
N ALA A 29 -10.30 5.22 -6.24
CA ALA A 29 -10.02 6.38 -7.07
C ALA A 29 -10.83 7.53 -6.47
N GLU A 30 -10.17 8.49 -5.84
CA GLU A 30 -10.73 9.83 -5.70
C GLU A 30 -11.27 10.18 -7.08
N ARG A 31 -12.55 10.56 -7.12
CA ARG A 31 -13.15 11.06 -8.36
C ARG A 31 -12.24 12.18 -8.80
N ALA A 32 -11.36 11.91 -9.77
CA ALA A 32 -10.59 12.93 -10.42
C ALA A 32 -11.63 13.97 -10.80
N ALA A 33 -11.54 15.15 -10.19
CA ALA A 33 -12.32 16.29 -10.61
C ALA A 33 -12.17 16.29 -12.13
N ARG A 34 -13.29 16.04 -12.82
CA ARG A 34 -13.32 15.90 -14.26
C ARG A 34 -12.84 17.22 -14.83
N SER A 35 -11.54 17.33 -15.09
CA SER A 35 -11.10 18.22 -16.16
C SER A 35 -11.59 17.55 -17.42
N ASN A 36 -12.69 18.08 -17.95
CA ASN A 36 -13.07 18.01 -19.36
C ASN A 36 -11.78 17.99 -20.18
N LEU A 37 -11.57 17.07 -21.12
CA LEU A 37 -12.19 17.05 -22.44
C LEU A 37 -12.06 15.62 -22.97
N ASP A 38 -13.16 14.96 -23.31
CA ASP A 38 -13.27 14.31 -24.61
C ASP A 38 -14.73 13.97 -24.88
N PHE A 39 -15.12 14.34 -26.09
CA PHE A 39 -16.44 14.27 -26.66
C PHE A 39 -16.71 12.80 -27.06
N ASP A 40 -17.98 12.40 -26.96
CA ASP A 40 -18.57 11.22 -27.59
C ASP A 40 -18.53 9.86 -26.85
N ASP A 41 -19.66 9.16 -27.01
CA ASP A 41 -19.92 7.74 -26.75
C ASP A 41 -20.22 7.25 -25.31
N GLN A 42 -21.48 7.46 -24.95
CA GLN A 42 -22.44 6.45 -24.49
C GLN A 42 -21.92 5.18 -23.75
N ARG A 43 -22.42 5.00 -22.51
CA ARG A 43 -22.88 3.72 -21.92
C ARG A 43 -21.88 2.69 -21.36
N THR A 44 -20.85 3.10 -20.63
CA THR A 44 -20.34 2.25 -19.54
C THR A 44 -20.06 3.08 -18.30
N VAL A 45 -20.80 2.85 -17.21
CA VAL A 45 -20.42 3.33 -15.87
C VAL A 45 -19.18 2.54 -15.47
N LYS A 46 -18.01 2.93 -16.02
CA LYS A 46 -16.72 2.37 -15.63
C LYS A 46 -16.56 2.71 -14.15
N LYS A 47 -16.64 1.69 -13.29
CA LYS A 47 -16.30 1.83 -11.86
C LYS A 47 -14.96 2.58 -11.79
N PRO A 48 -14.85 3.64 -10.97
CA PRO A 48 -13.60 4.37 -10.87
C PRO A 48 -12.48 3.39 -10.52
N ALA A 49 -11.47 3.31 -11.39
CA ALA A 49 -10.38 2.36 -11.25
C ALA A 49 -9.63 2.65 -9.95
N SER A 50 -9.72 1.75 -8.96
CA SER A 50 -8.98 1.87 -7.70
C SER A 50 -7.48 1.96 -7.98
N ARG A 51 -6.80 2.91 -7.34
CA ARG A 51 -5.34 3.02 -7.45
C ARG A 51 -4.71 1.98 -6.51
N ILE A 52 -3.87 1.10 -7.07
CA ILE A 52 -3.11 0.12 -6.29
C ILE A 52 -1.75 0.74 -5.95
N GLU A 53 -1.43 0.80 -4.66
CA GLU A 53 -0.12 1.18 -4.16
C GLU A 53 0.53 0.00 -3.44
N PHE A 54 1.85 -0.11 -3.58
CA PHE A 54 2.63 -1.10 -2.86
C PHE A 54 3.55 -0.41 -1.86
N PHE A 55 3.72 -1.03 -0.70
CA PHE A 55 4.64 -0.63 0.34
C PHE A 55 5.49 -1.82 0.76
N TRP A 56 6.71 -1.58 1.21
CA TRP A 56 7.64 -2.62 1.61
C TRP A 56 8.22 -2.34 2.98
N LEU A 57 8.26 -3.35 3.86
CA LEU A 57 9.06 -3.32 5.09
C LEU A 57 10.16 -4.36 4.96
N CYS A 58 11.40 -4.02 5.35
CA CYS A 58 12.49 -5.01 5.42
C CYS A 58 12.20 -6.10 6.46
N ASP A 59 13.00 -7.17 6.47
CA ASP A 59 12.83 -8.31 7.37
C ASP A 59 12.68 -7.87 8.84
N GLU A 60 13.62 -7.05 9.32
CA GLU A 60 13.64 -6.53 10.69
C GLU A 60 12.39 -5.71 11.05
N CYS A 61 11.98 -4.79 10.18
CA CYS A 61 10.80 -3.97 10.42
C CYS A 61 9.53 -4.84 10.36
N SER A 62 9.42 -5.72 9.36
CA SER A 62 8.23 -6.55 9.18
C SER A 62 8.01 -7.56 10.33
N ALA A 63 9.07 -7.90 11.06
CA ALA A 63 8.98 -8.75 12.24
C ALA A 63 8.21 -8.09 13.39
N VAL A 64 8.37 -6.77 13.59
CA VAL A 64 7.84 -6.04 14.75
C VAL A 64 6.71 -5.05 14.43
N MET A 65 6.56 -4.66 13.17
CA MET A 65 5.55 -3.71 12.73
C MET A 65 4.83 -4.15 11.45
N THR A 66 3.67 -3.55 11.22
CA THR A 66 2.85 -3.70 10.01
C THR A 66 2.40 -2.31 9.55
N LEU A 67 1.71 -2.25 8.42
CA LEU A 67 1.10 -1.03 7.93
C LEU A 67 -0.39 -0.98 8.29
N ALA A 68 -0.87 0.19 8.70
CA ALA A 68 -2.27 0.51 8.85
C ALA A 68 -2.62 1.66 7.90
N PHE A 69 -3.86 1.66 7.43
CA PHE A 69 -4.43 2.76 6.64
C PHE A 69 -5.32 3.59 7.56
N ASP A 70 -4.95 4.85 7.76
CA ASP A 70 -5.64 5.77 8.65
C ASP A 70 -5.69 7.16 8.00
N ASP A 71 -6.89 7.74 7.92
CA ASP A 71 -7.17 9.05 7.33
C ASP A 71 -6.54 9.26 5.92
N GLY A 72 -6.69 8.25 5.05
CA GLY A 72 -6.12 8.33 3.70
C GLY A 72 -4.60 8.16 3.63
N ALA A 73 -3.91 7.95 4.75
CA ALA A 73 -2.47 7.80 4.83
C ALA A 73 -2.06 6.40 5.32
N VAL A 74 -0.91 5.93 4.84
CA VAL A 74 -0.30 4.69 5.32
C VAL A 74 0.65 5.01 6.48
N LYS A 75 0.45 4.33 7.61
CA LYS A 75 1.26 4.50 8.83
C LYS A 75 1.85 3.16 9.26
N THR A 76 3.06 3.16 9.82
CA THR A 76 3.64 1.98 10.49
C THR A 76 3.07 1.85 11.89
N VAL A 77 2.60 0.66 12.25
CA VAL A 77 2.03 0.36 13.57
C VAL A 77 2.64 -0.92 14.14
N PRO A 78 2.74 -1.08 15.48
CA PRO A 78 3.19 -2.33 16.08
C PRO A 78 2.37 -3.51 15.60
N ARG A 79 3.03 -4.62 15.33
CA ARG A 79 2.36 -5.86 14.94
C ARG A 79 1.71 -6.45 16.19
N ALA A 80 0.39 -6.64 16.16
CA ALA A 80 -0.29 -7.41 17.20
C ALA A 80 0.35 -8.81 17.27
N LYS A 81 0.62 -9.31 18.48
CA LYS A 81 1.14 -10.67 18.64
C LYS A 81 0.15 -11.62 17.99
N ALA A 82 0.58 -12.30 16.92
CA ALA A 82 -0.21 -13.39 16.38
C ALA A 82 -0.27 -14.45 17.48
N HIS A 83 -1.47 -14.81 17.94
CA HIS A 83 -1.63 -16.05 18.68
C HIS A 83 -1.20 -17.16 17.73
N THR A 84 -0.04 -17.76 17.97
CA THR A 84 0.43 -18.92 17.22
C THR A 84 -0.59 -20.03 17.41
N ALA A 85 -1.43 -20.29 16.40
CA ALA A 85 -2.09 -21.57 16.28
C ALA A 85 -0.99 -22.59 15.95
N ALA A 86 -0.51 -23.27 16.99
CA ALA A 86 0.35 -24.44 16.85
C ALA A 86 -0.51 -25.59 16.31
N SER A 87 -0.06 -26.21 15.22
CA SER A 87 -0.52 -27.52 14.75
C SER A 87 0.50 -28.57 15.11
#